data_AF-A0A1B1ZRC6-F1
#
_entry.id   AF-A0A1B1ZRC6-F1
#
_cell.length_a   1.000
_cell.length_b   1.000
_cell.length_c   1.000
_cell.angle_alpha   90.00
_cell.angle_beta   90.00
_cell.angle_gamma   90.00
#
_symmetry.space_group_name_H-M   'P 1'
#
loop_
_entity.id
_entity.type
_entity.pdbx_description
1 polymer ?
#
loop_
_entity_poly.entity_id
_entity_poly.type
_entity_poly.pdbx_seq_one_letter_code
_entity_poly.pdbx_strand_id
1 'polypeptide(L)' 'MRKLVIGAVLGFGMVLLSAAPASAEGYVYTGKWYPTAAACEKAWSDAHGGGPSLGHQCRHTGAGVYELWAYQL' A
#
# COMPACT_ATOMS: atom_id res chain seq x y z
N MET A 1 -33.50 -18.04 31.97
CA MET A 1 -32.16 -18.30 31.39
C MET A 1 -31.84 -17.17 30.41
N ARG A 2 -30.91 -16.26 30.76
CA ARG A 2 -30.36 -15.27 29.82
C ARG A 2 -28.85 -15.40 29.90
N LYS A 3 -28.25 -15.95 28.85
CA LYS A 3 -26.83 -16.27 28.78
C LYS A 3 -26.07 -14.97 28.46
N LEU A 4 -25.19 -14.58 29.38
CA LEU A 4 -24.12 -13.60 29.14
C LEU A 4 -23.08 -14.26 28.23
N VAL A 5 -22.76 -13.61 27.11
CA VAL A 5 -21.55 -13.92 26.36
C VAL A 5 -20.69 -12.67 26.40
N ILE A 6 -19.76 -12.66 27.36
CA ILE A 6 -18.63 -11.74 27.43
C ILE A 6 -17.55 -12.36 26.55
N GLY A 7 -17.42 -11.85 25.32
CA GLY A 7 -16.31 -12.19 24.43
C GLY A 7 -15.11 -11.31 24.73
N ALA A 8 -14.12 -11.86 25.43
CA ALA A 8 -12.86 -11.20 25.72
C ALA A 8 -11.90 -11.27 24.51
N VAL A 9 -11.42 -10.08 24.11
CA VAL A 9 -10.06 -9.72 23.72
C VAL A 9 -9.31 -10.64 22.73
N LEU A 10 -9.05 -10.11 21.53
CA LEU A 10 -7.72 -10.15 20.94
C LEU A 10 -7.36 -8.74 20.47
N GLY A 11 -6.49 -8.08 21.23
CA GLY A 11 -5.90 -6.82 20.82
C GLY A 11 -5.06 -7.02 19.57
N PHE A 12 -5.40 -6.30 18.50
CA PHE A 12 -4.47 -6.00 17.43
C PHE A 12 -3.82 -4.65 17.74
N GLY A 13 -3.04 -4.64 18.81
CA GLY A 13 -2.03 -3.61 19.03
C GLY A 13 -0.85 -3.93 18.14
N MET A 14 -0.83 -3.38 16.93
CA MET A 14 0.41 -3.10 16.23
C MET A 14 0.18 -1.86 15.38
N VAL A 15 0.63 -0.74 15.93
CA VAL A 15 1.02 0.43 15.16
C VAL A 15 2.04 -0.06 14.14
N LEU A 16 1.60 -0.37 12.93
CA LEU A 16 2.51 -0.41 11.80
C LEU A 16 2.80 1.06 11.49
N LEU A 17 3.75 1.64 12.24
CA LEU A 17 4.67 2.60 11.64
C LEU A 17 5.36 1.80 10.52
N SER A 18 4.68 1.68 9.38
CA SER A 18 5.34 1.37 8.13
C SER A 18 6.30 2.54 7.96
N ALA A 19 7.56 2.32 8.35
CA ALA A 19 8.64 3.15 7.87
C ALA A 19 8.45 3.19 6.36
N ALA A 20 7.92 4.32 5.86
CA ALA A 20 7.84 4.54 4.43
C ALA A 20 9.27 4.30 3.95
N PRO A 21 9.51 3.30 3.07
CA PRO A 21 10.86 2.97 2.68
C PRO A 21 11.48 4.26 2.14
N ALA A 22 12.66 4.58 2.66
CA ALA A 22 13.39 5.81 2.36
C ALA A 22 13.21 6.11 0.87
N SER A 23 12.54 7.24 0.58
CA SER A 23 12.18 7.65 -0.76
C SER A 23 13.41 7.50 -1.66
N ALA A 24 13.41 6.49 -2.52
CA ALA A 24 14.44 6.39 -3.55
C ALA A 24 14.37 7.69 -4.34
N GLU A 25 15.49 8.38 -4.48
CA GLU A 25 15.64 9.76 -4.95
C GLU A 25 14.55 10.17 -5.96
N GLY A 26 13.56 10.93 -5.48
CA GLY A 26 12.43 11.45 -6.27
C GLY A 26 11.15 10.62 -6.30
N TYR A 27 11.05 9.46 -5.67
CA TYR A 27 9.80 8.67 -5.60
C TYR A 27 9.12 8.79 -4.24
N VAL A 28 7.84 9.14 -4.24
CA VAL A 28 6.99 9.25 -3.04
C VAL A 28 5.91 8.18 -3.06
N TYR A 29 5.69 7.57 -1.89
CA TYR A 29 4.65 6.57 -1.71
C TYR A 29 3.27 7.21 -1.88
N THR A 30 2.42 6.62 -2.72
CA THR A 30 1.07 7.14 -3.00
C THR A 30 0.05 6.82 -1.90
N GLY A 31 0.42 6.03 -0.88
CA GLY A 31 -0.51 5.62 0.18
C GLY A 31 -1.44 4.46 -0.22
N LYS A 32 -1.19 3.80 -1.36
CA LYS A 32 -2.00 2.69 -1.87
C LYS A 32 -1.23 1.37 -1.93
N TRP A 33 -1.87 0.31 -1.45
CA TRP A 33 -1.42 -1.07 -1.53
C TRP A 33 -2.26 -1.88 -2.51
N TYR A 34 -1.61 -2.80 -3.22
CA TYR A 34 -2.22 -3.66 -4.22
C TYR A 34 -1.82 -5.13 -3.97
N PRO A 35 -2.73 -6.08 -4.19
CA PRO A 35 -2.45 -7.49 -3.93
C PRO A 35 -1.49 -8.11 -4.96
N THR A 36 -1.35 -7.51 -6.13
CA THR A 36 -0.47 -8.00 -7.21
C THR A 36 0.20 -6.84 -7.93
N ALA A 37 1.33 -7.10 -8.59
CA ALA A 37 2.00 -6.12 -9.43
C ALA A 37 1.05 -5.60 -10.53
N ALA A 38 0.31 -6.49 -11.19
CA ALA A 38 -0.63 -6.14 -12.25
C ALA A 38 -1.73 -5.18 -11.78
N ALA A 39 -2.25 -5.36 -10.57
CA ALA A 39 -3.24 -4.45 -10.00
C ALA A 39 -2.65 -3.06 -9.72
N CYS A 40 -1.39 -3.00 -9.28
CA CYS A 40 -0.66 -1.74 -9.09
C CYS A 40 -0.42 -1.00 -10.43
N GLU A 41 0.06 -1.71 -11.45
CA GLU A 41 0.29 -1.17 -12.80
C GLU A 41 -1.01 -0.68 -13.45
N LYS A 42 -2.09 -1.45 -13.29
CA LYS A 42 -3.42 -1.08 -13.76
C LYS A 42 -3.91 0.18 -13.07
N ALA A 43 -3.77 0.29 -11.76
CA ALA A 43 -4.20 1.48 -11.02
C ALA A 43 -3.44 2.75 -11.45
N TRP A 44 -2.14 2.63 -11.73
CA TRP A 44 -1.38 3.74 -12.30
C TRP A 44 -1.93 4.14 -13.68
N SER A 45 -2.15 3.16 -14.54
CA SER A 45 -2.70 3.36 -15.89
C SER A 45 -4.10 3.98 -15.86
N ASP A 46 -4.97 3.51 -14.96
CA ASP A 46 -6.33 4.01 -14.79
C ASP A 46 -6.35 5.46 -14.28
N ALA A 47 -5.37 5.85 -13.44
CA ALA A 47 -5.27 7.20 -12.89
C ALA A 47 -4.60 8.21 -13.85
N HIS A 48 -3.67 7.77 -14.70
CA HIS A 48 -2.85 8.66 -15.54
C HIS A 48 -3.06 8.45 -17.05
N GLY A 49 -4.01 7.62 -17.44
CA GLY A 49 -4.41 7.42 -18.84
C GLY A 49 -3.43 6.61 -19.69
N GLY A 50 -2.51 5.86 -19.06
CA GLY A 50 -1.52 5.03 -19.75
C GLY A 50 -0.57 5.84 -20.63
N GLY A 51 0.48 6.40 -20.04
CA GLY A 51 1.50 7.17 -20.76
C GLY A 51 2.72 7.47 -19.89
N PRO A 52 3.84 7.93 -20.48
CA PRO A 52 5.12 8.15 -19.80
C PRO A 52 5.14 9.37 -18.86
N SER A 53 3.97 9.89 -18.47
CA SER A 53 3.86 11.26 -17.98
C SER A 53 4.47 11.48 -16.59
N LEU A 54 4.59 10.45 -15.76
CA LEU A 54 5.39 10.46 -14.53
C LEU A 54 5.93 9.04 -14.31
N GLY A 55 7.19 8.90 -13.87
CA GLY A 55 7.72 7.59 -13.52
C GLY A 55 6.96 7.02 -12.33
N HIS A 56 6.65 5.73 -12.34
CA HIS A 56 6.09 5.04 -11.18
C HIS A 56 6.82 3.73 -10.90
N GLN A 57 6.66 3.21 -9.68
CA GLN A 57 7.18 1.91 -9.30
C GLN A 57 6.16 1.16 -8.45
N CYS A 58 5.95 -0.11 -8.81
CA CYS A 58 5.20 -1.06 -8.00
C CYS A 58 6.19 -1.88 -7.17
N ARG A 59 6.41 -1.49 -5.91
CA ARG A 59 7.40 -2.10 -5.02
C ARG A 59 6.76 -3.20 -4.18
N HIS A 60 7.30 -4.41 -4.26
CA HIS A 60 6.87 -5.50 -3.40
C HIS A 60 7.38 -5.30 -1.97
N THR A 61 6.49 -5.46 -1.00
CA THR A 61 6.80 -5.36 0.42
C THR A 61 6.97 -6.74 1.06
N GLY A 62 7.63 -6.81 2.21
CA GLY A 62 7.73 -8.06 2.99
C GLY A 62 6.39 -8.61 3.48
N ALA A 63 5.32 -7.81 3.43
CA ALA A 63 3.96 -8.21 3.79
C ALA A 63 3.17 -8.87 2.64
N GLY A 64 3.78 -9.08 1.47
CA GLY A 64 3.13 -9.74 0.33
C GLY A 64 2.20 -8.82 -0.47
N VAL A 65 2.34 -7.50 -0.34
CA VAL A 65 1.59 -6.49 -1.10
C VAL A 65 2.53 -5.61 -1.91
N TYR A 66 2.01 -5.01 -2.97
CA TYR A 66 2.68 -4.04 -3.81
C TYR A 66 2.27 -2.62 -3.43
N GLU A 67 3.26 -1.77 -3.18
CA GLU A 67 3.10 -0.33 -2.98
C GLU A 67 3.27 0.41 -4.30
N LEU A 68 2.39 1.36 -4.58
CA LEU A 68 2.57 2.27 -5.70
C LEU A 68 3.35 3.52 -5.26
N TRP A 69 4.45 3.77 -5.95
CA TRP A 69 5.33 4.92 -5.77
C TRP A 69 5.28 5.78 -7.02
N ALA A 70 5.09 7.09 -6.84
CA ALA A 70 5.05 8.04 -7.94
C ALA A 70 6.28 8.95 -7.87
N TYR A 71 6.85 9.23 -9.04
CA TYR A 71 7.95 10.18 -9.15
C TYR A 71 7.43 11.61 -8.95
N GLN A 72 8.08 12.35 -8.07
CA GLN A 72 7.92 13.78 -7.82
C GLN A 72 9.26 14.47 -8.07
N LEU A 73 9.25 15.44 -9.00
CA LEU A 73 10.36 16.36 -9.27
C LEU A 73 10.37 17.53 -8.29
#